data_AF-A0A517QWA6-F1
#
_entry.id   AF-A0A517QWA6-F1
#
_cell.length_a   1.000
_cell.length_b   1.000
_cell.length_c   1.000
_cell.angle_alpha   90.00
_cell.angle_beta   90.00
_cell.angle_gamma   90.00
#
_symmetry.space_group_name_H-M   'P 1'
#
loop_
_entity.id
_entity.type
_entity.pdbx_description
1 polymer ?
#
loop_
_entity_poly.entity_id
_entity_poly.type
_entity_poly.pdbx_seq_one_letter_code
_entity_poly.pdbx_strand_id
1 'polypeptide(L)'
;MYQMAIVGKSAVQIAEWLNESGVKPGRYTQLQQWSSKTVGNLLRDRLLYGLRRFGKQKSRWLLNAGKYRIEKNPNPDEDYRPELAHITEEQFDKLQDALDRRKRGGQKTGKENPLYGKPRSRTKWPGQTASCSVCGERMHSDGRHLRCKDSAVQYGSKCWNHVKAKNEVVVNEVIPWLTSLIRENPEFLQEAISACWVEYQREIDGLGAEAKKISKQMASLERELKNLTQAIRLADTSGKSLPTLLDAVEVTQNQLSDLKTWKEENTLVVSQRRYASIGAVSAHFDNAFLELARTSLDFAEVLRDLMPTFEIFPVKALDSNQVRPMGEVVASIPCGPDLSDRQEFRKRFYLFQPSKPIQLLDSIKEMRMEHPDWSRCQIMKAVGERKSTVERSIFILKVMEKEGLSVPFRRLHCKPEKASRLYREETRAAEKRKRTS
;
A
#
# COMPACT_ATOMS: atom_id res chain seq x y z
N MET A 1 -23.39 -12.80 19.12
CA MET A 1 -22.00 -12.29 19.04
C MET A 1 -20.95 -13.34 19.38
N TYR A 2 -20.97 -13.93 20.59
CA TYR A 2 -20.01 -14.96 21.03
C TYR A 2 -19.85 -16.11 20.01
N GLN A 3 -20.94 -16.79 19.65
CA GLN A 3 -20.93 -17.90 18.69
C GLN A 3 -20.33 -17.49 17.34
N MET A 4 -20.70 -16.33 16.80
CA MET A 4 -20.14 -15.81 15.54
C MET A 4 -18.64 -15.58 15.63
N ALA A 5 -18.15 -15.08 16.77
CA ALA A 5 -16.73 -14.87 16.99
C ALA A 5 -15.97 -16.20 17.09
N ILE A 6 -16.52 -17.21 17.77
CA ILE A 6 -15.93 -18.56 17.84
C ILE A 6 -15.86 -19.22 16.46
N VAL A 7 -16.91 -19.07 15.63
CA VAL A 7 -16.96 -19.56 14.24
C VAL A 7 -16.03 -18.76 13.30
N GLY A 8 -15.35 -17.72 13.81
CA GLY A 8 -14.31 -16.99 13.09
C GLY A 8 -14.77 -15.72 12.36
N LYS A 9 -16.04 -15.31 12.47
CA LYS A 9 -16.55 -14.07 11.85
C LYS A 9 -15.83 -12.84 12.42
N SER A 10 -15.31 -11.96 11.56
CA SER A 10 -14.54 -10.78 11.98
C SER A 10 -15.40 -9.77 12.74
N ALA A 11 -14.77 -8.90 13.56
CA ALA A 11 -15.50 -7.84 14.27
C ALA A 11 -16.25 -6.89 13.32
N VAL A 12 -15.76 -6.74 12.06
CA VAL A 12 -16.47 -6.01 11.00
C VAL A 12 -17.75 -6.74 10.62
N GLN A 13 -17.66 -8.04 10.33
CA GLN A 13 -18.83 -8.85 9.95
C GLN A 13 -19.88 -8.93 11.06
N ILE A 14 -19.44 -9.01 12.32
CA ILE A 14 -20.35 -8.99 13.48
C ILE A 14 -21.00 -7.61 13.62
N ALA A 15 -20.25 -6.52 13.41
CA ALA A 15 -20.80 -5.17 13.44
C ALA A 15 -21.82 -4.94 12.33
N GLU A 16 -21.53 -5.38 11.10
CA GLU A 16 -22.44 -5.33 9.97
C GLU A 16 -23.73 -6.11 10.28
N TRP A 17 -23.62 -7.35 10.77
CA TRP A 17 -24.78 -8.16 11.16
C TRP A 17 -25.64 -7.51 12.27
N LEU A 18 -25.02 -6.90 13.29
CA LEU A 18 -25.76 -6.20 14.36
C LEU A 18 -26.53 -5.00 13.81
N ASN A 19 -25.89 -4.22 12.93
CA ASN A 19 -26.53 -3.07 12.30
C ASN A 19 -27.66 -3.50 11.35
N GLU A 20 -27.45 -4.54 10.55
CA GLU A 20 -28.47 -5.14 9.65
C GLU A 20 -29.66 -5.72 10.44
N SER A 21 -29.40 -6.24 11.65
CA SER A 21 -30.44 -6.76 12.54
C SER A 21 -31.15 -5.65 13.34
N GLY A 22 -30.85 -4.38 13.10
CA GLY A 22 -31.45 -3.24 13.80
C GLY A 22 -31.06 -3.11 15.28
N VAL A 23 -30.03 -3.83 15.73
CA VAL A 23 -29.56 -3.78 17.12
C VAL A 23 -28.77 -2.48 17.32
N LYS A 24 -29.34 -1.54 18.07
CA LYS A 24 -28.67 -0.26 18.37
C LYS A 24 -27.53 -0.46 19.38
N PRO A 25 -26.37 0.20 19.20
CA PRO A 25 -25.32 0.19 20.22
C PRO A 25 -25.73 1.03 21.43
N GLY A 26 -24.95 0.97 22.51
CA GLY A 26 -25.23 1.74 23.74
C GLY A 26 -25.27 3.26 23.50
N ARG A 27 -26.05 3.96 24.33
CA ARG A 27 -26.39 5.40 24.24
C ARG A 27 -25.19 6.33 24.02
N TYR A 28 -24.02 5.96 24.54
CA TYR A 28 -22.80 6.77 24.46
C TYR A 28 -22.01 6.60 23.15
N THR A 29 -22.53 5.82 22.20
CA THR A 29 -21.90 5.65 20.87
C THR A 29 -22.33 6.80 19.96
N GLN A 30 -21.40 7.70 19.60
CA GLN A 30 -21.70 8.90 18.80
C GLN A 30 -22.40 8.61 17.47
N LEU A 31 -21.99 7.54 16.78
CA LEU A 31 -22.52 7.20 15.45
C LEU A 31 -23.83 6.38 15.50
N GLN A 32 -24.33 6.03 16.69
CA GLN A 32 -25.52 5.16 16.88
C GLN A 32 -25.49 3.86 16.04
N GLN A 33 -24.30 3.41 15.63
CA GLN A 33 -24.06 2.20 14.86
C GLN A 33 -22.88 1.42 15.46
N TRP A 34 -22.94 0.09 15.34
CA TRP A 34 -21.82 -0.77 15.69
C TRP A 34 -20.67 -0.57 14.72
N SER A 35 -19.49 -0.28 15.26
CA SER A 35 -18.24 -0.28 14.51
C SER A 35 -17.41 -1.52 14.86
N SER A 36 -16.48 -1.91 13.98
CA SER A 36 -15.55 -3.02 14.26
C SER A 36 -14.75 -2.80 15.54
N LYS A 37 -14.39 -1.54 15.84
CA LYS A 37 -13.72 -1.16 17.09
C LYS A 37 -14.63 -1.36 18.29
N THR A 38 -15.89 -0.94 18.22
CA THR A 38 -16.86 -1.09 19.32
C THR A 38 -17.13 -2.56 19.63
N VAL A 39 -17.37 -3.36 18.59
CA VAL A 39 -17.56 -4.82 18.73
C VAL A 39 -16.29 -5.48 19.28
N GLY A 40 -15.12 -5.13 18.74
CA GLY A 40 -13.84 -5.67 19.20
C GLY A 40 -13.54 -5.33 20.67
N ASN A 41 -13.88 -4.12 21.12
CA ASN A 41 -13.75 -3.73 22.52
C ASN A 41 -14.71 -4.52 23.42
N LEU A 42 -15.97 -4.66 23.02
CA LEU A 42 -16.98 -5.38 23.79
C LEU A 42 -16.62 -6.86 23.94
N LEU A 43 -16.21 -7.52 22.87
CA LEU A 43 -15.79 -8.94 22.89
C LEU A 43 -14.52 -9.19 23.71
N ARG A 44 -13.75 -8.14 24.03
CA ARG A 44 -12.56 -8.21 24.90
C ARG A 44 -12.83 -7.69 26.30
N ASP A 45 -14.05 -7.27 26.61
CA ASP A 45 -14.39 -6.76 27.93
C ASP A 45 -14.61 -7.92 28.90
N ARG A 46 -13.82 -7.95 29.97
CA ARG A 46 -13.91 -8.96 31.03
C ARG A 46 -15.23 -8.87 31.81
N LEU A 47 -15.95 -7.75 31.67
CA LEU A 47 -17.30 -7.63 32.18
C LEU A 47 -18.23 -8.73 31.65
N LEU A 48 -17.97 -9.28 30.46
CA LEU A 48 -18.77 -10.35 29.87
C LEU A 48 -18.83 -11.63 30.72
N TYR A 49 -17.83 -11.90 31.57
CA TYR A 49 -17.88 -12.99 32.54
C TYR A 49 -17.97 -12.51 34.00
N GLY A 50 -18.31 -11.24 34.21
CA GLY A 50 -18.59 -10.68 35.53
C GLY A 50 -17.44 -9.91 36.19
N LEU A 51 -16.25 -9.81 35.57
CA LEU A 51 -15.13 -9.10 36.19
C LEU A 51 -15.11 -7.61 35.82
N ARG A 52 -15.45 -6.74 36.76
CA ARG A 52 -15.34 -5.28 36.62
C ARG A 52 -13.90 -4.85 36.87
N ARG A 53 -13.44 -3.87 36.10
CA ARG A 53 -12.08 -3.31 36.24
C ARG A 53 -12.12 -1.79 36.28
N PHE A 54 -11.71 -1.22 37.40
CA PHE A 54 -11.69 0.22 37.66
C PHE A 54 -10.27 0.76 37.58
N GLY A 55 -10.12 2.09 37.50
CA GLY A 55 -8.81 2.73 37.58
C GLY A 55 -7.80 2.24 36.53
N LYS A 56 -8.24 1.85 35.32
CA LYS A 56 -7.35 1.38 34.21
C LYS A 56 -6.26 2.39 33.85
N GLN A 57 -6.49 3.66 34.16
CA GLN A 57 -5.59 4.77 33.92
C GLN A 57 -5.45 5.60 35.20
N LYS A 58 -4.24 6.10 35.46
CA LYS A 58 -3.94 7.07 36.51
C LYS A 58 -3.50 8.36 35.85
N SER A 59 -4.04 9.48 36.34
CA SER A 59 -3.62 10.80 35.89
C SER A 59 -2.41 11.23 36.73
N ARG A 60 -1.26 11.44 36.08
CA ARG A 60 -0.04 11.93 36.72
C ARG A 60 0.19 13.37 36.32
N TRP A 61 0.30 14.27 37.30
CA TRP A 61 0.64 15.66 37.05
C TRP A 61 2.11 15.78 36.60
N LEU A 62 2.36 16.45 35.48
CA LEU A 62 3.70 16.79 35.01
C LEU A 62 4.03 18.22 35.43
N LEU A 63 4.79 18.36 36.53
CA LEU A 63 5.14 19.65 37.12
C LEU A 63 5.74 20.64 36.10
N ASN A 64 6.63 20.19 35.22
CA ASN A 64 7.32 21.05 34.27
C ASN A 64 6.44 21.54 33.10
N ALA A 65 5.34 20.85 32.80
CA ALA A 65 4.50 21.15 31.65
C ALA A 65 3.15 21.78 32.02
N GLY A 66 2.82 21.85 33.32
CA GLY A 66 1.51 22.28 33.81
C GLY A 66 0.34 21.45 33.25
N LYS A 67 0.61 20.18 32.90
CA LYS A 67 -0.33 19.29 32.21
C LYS A 67 -0.41 17.93 32.91
N TYR A 68 -1.56 17.28 32.80
CA TYR A 68 -1.71 15.89 33.20
C TYR A 68 -1.29 14.93 32.09
N ARG A 69 -0.55 13.89 32.45
CA ARG A 69 -0.28 12.73 31.61
C ARG A 69 -1.10 11.55 32.10
N ILE A 70 -1.91 10.99 31.21
CA ILE A 70 -2.65 9.76 31.49
C ILE A 70 -1.68 8.59 31.30
N GLU A 71 -1.40 7.87 32.38
CA GLU A 71 -0.57 6.67 32.37
C GLU A 71 -1.43 5.43 32.64
N LYS A 72 -1.04 4.29 32.07
CA LYS A 72 -1.75 3.03 32.31
C LYS A 72 -1.45 2.56 33.74
N ASN A 73 -2.49 2.28 34.53
CA ASN A 73 -2.31 1.76 35.88
C ASN A 73 -1.86 0.29 35.79
N PRO A 74 -0.70 -0.10 36.38
CA PRO A 74 -0.27 -1.50 36.39
C PRO A 74 -1.20 -2.38 37.23
N ASN A 75 -1.77 -1.82 38.30
CA ASN A 75 -2.64 -2.52 39.25
C ASN A 75 -4.00 -1.82 39.31
N PRO A 76 -4.86 -1.98 38.29
CA PRO A 76 -6.24 -1.55 38.35
C PRO A 76 -7.05 -2.44 39.30
N ASP A 77 -8.02 -1.86 39.98
CA ASP A 77 -8.88 -2.59 40.91
C ASP A 77 -9.83 -3.50 40.13
N GLU A 78 -9.99 -4.73 40.61
CA GLU A 78 -10.83 -5.76 39.99
C GLU A 78 -11.89 -6.21 41.00
N ASP A 79 -13.14 -6.29 40.56
CA ASP A 79 -14.31 -6.61 41.39
C ASP A 79 -15.21 -7.60 40.64
N TYR A 80 -15.40 -8.78 41.20
CA TYR A 80 -16.17 -9.85 40.56
C TYR A 80 -17.65 -9.76 40.92
N ARG A 81 -18.49 -9.64 39.88
CA ARG A 81 -19.94 -9.46 39.94
C ARG A 81 -20.62 -10.50 39.04
N PRO A 82 -20.92 -11.70 39.56
CA PRO A 82 -21.50 -12.78 38.75
C PRO A 82 -22.84 -12.40 38.12
N GLU A 83 -23.61 -11.50 38.74
CA GLU A 83 -24.87 -10.99 38.22
C GLU A 83 -24.73 -10.18 36.91
N LEU A 84 -23.52 -9.73 36.58
CA LEU A 84 -23.21 -9.04 35.32
C LEU A 84 -22.65 -9.98 34.25
N ALA A 85 -22.39 -11.25 34.58
CA ALA A 85 -21.83 -12.21 33.65
C ALA A 85 -22.87 -12.64 32.61
N HIS A 86 -22.50 -12.55 31.34
CA HIS A 86 -23.28 -13.03 30.19
C HIS A 86 -22.74 -14.36 29.63
N ILE A 87 -21.49 -14.71 29.94
CA ILE A 87 -20.82 -15.96 29.57
C ILE A 87 -19.95 -16.44 30.74
N THR A 88 -19.55 -17.71 30.72
CA THR A 88 -18.63 -18.25 31.72
C THR A 88 -17.18 -17.81 31.46
N GLU A 89 -16.31 -17.90 32.46
CA GLU A 89 -14.87 -17.62 32.32
C GLU A 89 -14.23 -18.50 31.23
N GLU A 90 -14.52 -19.80 31.24
CA GLU A 90 -14.05 -20.73 30.20
C GLU A 90 -14.50 -20.36 28.78
N GLN A 91 -15.74 -19.86 28.63
CA GLN A 91 -16.24 -19.37 27.35
C GLN A 91 -15.52 -18.08 26.95
N PHE A 92 -15.24 -17.19 27.90
CA PHE A 92 -14.48 -15.98 27.64
C PHE A 92 -13.05 -16.29 27.18
N ASP A 93 -12.38 -17.26 27.79
CA ASP A 93 -11.04 -17.71 27.37
C ASP A 93 -11.05 -18.28 25.96
N LYS A 94 -12.01 -19.16 25.64
CA LYS A 94 -12.22 -19.66 24.27
C LYS A 94 -12.46 -18.53 23.27
N LEU A 95 -13.19 -17.48 23.67
CA LEU A 95 -13.41 -16.29 22.86
C LEU A 95 -12.12 -15.49 22.64
N GLN A 96 -11.32 -15.25 23.67
CA GLN A 96 -10.04 -14.55 23.55
C GLN A 96 -9.07 -15.32 22.65
N ASP A 97 -8.98 -16.64 22.81
CA ASP A 97 -8.20 -17.52 21.96
C ASP A 97 -8.63 -17.41 20.49
N ALA A 98 -9.93 -17.44 20.20
CA ALA A 98 -10.45 -17.30 18.85
C ALA A 98 -10.17 -15.90 18.23
N LEU A 99 -10.14 -14.85 19.05
CA LEU A 99 -9.78 -13.49 18.62
C LEU A 99 -8.27 -13.34 18.39
N ASP A 100 -7.45 -13.96 19.24
CA ASP A 100 -6.00 -13.84 19.18
C ASP A 100 -5.39 -14.74 18.11
N ARG A 101 -5.92 -15.95 17.87
CA ARG A 101 -5.55 -16.79 16.71
C ARG A 101 -5.71 -16.04 15.39
N ARG A 102 -6.75 -15.20 15.27
CA ARG A 102 -6.94 -14.33 14.10
C ARG A 102 -5.94 -13.17 14.02
N LYS A 103 -5.49 -12.66 15.16
CA LYS A 103 -4.44 -11.64 15.21
C LYS A 103 -3.07 -12.21 14.82
N ARG A 104 -2.80 -13.50 15.11
CA ARG A 104 -1.56 -14.20 14.75
C ARG A 104 -1.33 -14.29 13.23
N GLY A 105 -2.39 -14.25 12.41
CA GLY A 105 -2.29 -14.13 10.95
C GLY A 105 -2.29 -12.69 10.41
N GLY A 106 -2.44 -11.68 11.29
CA GLY A 106 -2.41 -10.27 10.93
C GLY A 106 -0.99 -9.70 10.97
N GLN A 107 -0.71 -8.71 10.12
CA GLN A 107 0.50 -7.90 10.17
C GLN A 107 0.76 -7.48 11.63
N LYS A 108 1.91 -7.86 12.20
CA LYS A 108 2.29 -7.56 13.60
C LYS A 108 2.00 -6.08 13.90
N THR A 109 1.54 -5.73 15.10
CA THR A 109 1.22 -4.33 15.48
C THR A 109 2.07 -3.92 16.68
N GLY A 110 2.31 -2.62 16.88
CA GLY A 110 3.23 -2.16 17.94
C GLY A 110 4.68 -2.50 17.61
N LYS A 111 5.58 -2.53 18.61
CA LYS A 111 7.04 -2.73 18.46
C LYS A 111 7.46 -3.93 17.62
N GLU A 112 6.60 -4.93 17.53
CA GLU A 112 6.83 -6.16 16.76
C GLU A 112 6.51 -6.01 15.26
N ASN A 113 5.84 -4.92 14.86
CA ASN A 113 5.66 -4.60 13.44
C ASN A 113 7.01 -4.15 12.85
N PRO A 114 7.48 -4.74 11.74
CA PRO A 114 8.69 -4.28 11.03
C PRO A 114 8.65 -2.79 10.61
N LEU A 115 7.46 -2.20 10.59
CA LEU A 115 7.17 -0.80 10.27
C LEU A 115 6.87 0.06 11.52
N TYR A 116 7.01 -0.49 12.73
CA TYR A 116 6.82 0.29 13.96
C TYR A 116 7.90 1.35 14.12
N GLY A 117 7.49 2.58 14.42
CA GLY A 117 8.40 3.72 14.51
C GLY A 117 8.91 4.20 13.14
N LYS A 118 8.63 3.48 12.04
CA LYS A 118 8.89 3.98 10.68
C LYS A 118 7.77 4.97 10.33
N PRO A 119 8.09 6.22 10.00
CA PRO A 119 7.09 7.19 9.58
C PRO A 119 6.25 6.65 8.43
N ARG A 120 4.94 6.95 8.42
CA ARG A 120 4.08 6.68 7.25
C ARG A 120 4.57 7.41 5.98
N SER A 121 5.58 8.27 6.11
CA SER A 121 6.30 8.89 5.01
C SER A 121 7.31 8.04 4.28
N ARG A 122 7.75 6.93 4.89
CA ARG A 122 8.67 5.99 4.26
C ARG A 122 7.93 5.02 3.34
N THR A 123 7.31 5.57 2.29
CA THR A 123 6.65 4.80 1.21
C THR A 123 7.51 4.83 -0.04
N LYS A 124 7.43 3.75 -0.84
CA LYS A 124 8.02 3.69 -2.18
C LYS A 124 7.53 4.87 -3.04
N TRP A 125 8.40 5.39 -3.88
CA TRP A 125 8.00 6.35 -4.92
C TRP A 125 6.98 5.67 -5.86
N PRO A 126 5.94 6.35 -6.35
CA PRO A 126 5.63 7.79 -6.24
C PRO A 126 4.80 8.18 -5.00
N GLY A 127 4.68 7.29 -4.01
CA GLY A 127 3.98 7.58 -2.76
C GLY A 127 4.58 8.80 -2.06
N GLN A 128 3.70 9.70 -1.63
CA GLN A 128 3.99 11.01 -1.00
C GLN A 128 4.49 12.12 -1.91
N THR A 129 5.04 11.80 -3.09
CA THR A 129 5.42 12.81 -4.09
C THR A 129 4.21 13.25 -4.89
N ALA A 130 3.39 12.28 -5.32
CA ALA A 130 2.24 12.56 -6.15
C ALA A 130 1.14 13.33 -5.39
N SER A 131 0.61 14.39 -5.99
CA SER A 131 -0.50 15.18 -5.49
C SER A 131 -1.71 15.10 -6.43
N CYS A 132 -2.90 15.35 -5.91
CA CYS A 132 -4.13 15.42 -6.69
C CYS A 132 -4.34 16.86 -7.15
N SER A 133 -4.29 17.09 -8.46
CA SER A 133 -4.51 18.44 -9.03
C SER A 133 -5.88 19.08 -8.74
N VAL A 134 -6.86 18.30 -8.28
CA VAL A 134 -8.23 18.78 -8.02
C VAL A 134 -8.35 19.40 -6.64
N CYS A 135 -7.68 18.83 -5.63
CA CYS A 135 -7.79 19.25 -4.23
C CYS A 135 -6.44 19.59 -3.58
N GLY A 136 -5.32 19.45 -4.28
CA GLY A 136 -3.97 19.63 -3.76
C GLY A 136 -3.46 18.53 -2.83
N GLU A 137 -4.34 17.74 -2.21
CA GLU A 137 -3.93 16.67 -1.29
C GLU A 137 -3.07 15.58 -1.93
N ARG A 138 -2.25 14.93 -1.09
CA ARG A 138 -1.35 13.85 -1.52
C ARG A 138 -2.12 12.62 -2.03
N MET A 139 -1.53 11.97 -3.03
CA MET A 139 -1.91 10.64 -3.47
C MET A 139 -1.26 9.61 -2.54
N HIS A 140 -2.01 8.59 -2.14
CA HIS A 140 -1.49 7.48 -1.34
C HIS A 140 -1.56 6.17 -2.14
N SER A 141 -0.65 5.25 -1.80
CA SER A 141 -0.68 3.90 -2.33
C SER A 141 -1.79 3.09 -1.65
N ASP A 142 -2.76 2.65 -2.45
CA ASP A 142 -3.86 1.75 -2.10
C ASP A 142 -3.62 0.42 -2.84
N GLY A 143 -2.83 -0.46 -2.22
CA GLY A 143 -2.33 -1.69 -2.85
C GLY A 143 -1.44 -1.37 -4.05
N ARG A 144 -1.88 -1.76 -5.25
CA ARG A 144 -1.15 -1.57 -6.53
C ARG A 144 -1.44 -0.22 -7.23
N HIS A 145 -2.25 0.64 -6.62
CA HIS A 145 -2.69 1.89 -7.24
C HIS A 145 -2.37 3.10 -6.37
N LEU A 146 -2.16 4.25 -7.00
CA LEU A 146 -2.26 5.56 -6.36
C LEU A 146 -3.68 6.06 -6.45
N ARG A 147 -4.15 6.65 -5.36
CA ARG A 147 -5.43 7.36 -5.31
C ARG A 147 -5.33 8.60 -4.44
N CYS A 148 -6.22 9.56 -4.68
CA CYS A 148 -6.35 10.72 -3.82
C CYS A 148 -6.75 10.28 -2.40
N LYS A 149 -6.05 10.81 -1.38
CA LYS A 149 -6.39 10.61 0.04
C LYS A 149 -7.83 11.00 0.34
N ASP A 150 -8.24 12.15 -0.16
CA ASP A 150 -9.54 12.74 0.13
C ASP A 150 -10.69 12.22 -0.74
N SER A 151 -10.44 11.26 -1.65
CA SER A 151 -11.53 10.58 -2.41
C SER A 151 -12.00 9.29 -1.76
N ALA A 152 -11.42 8.89 -0.61
CA ALA A 152 -11.86 7.72 0.12
C ALA A 152 -13.09 8.04 0.99
N VAL A 153 -14.18 7.31 0.75
CA VAL A 153 -15.46 7.43 1.49
C VAL A 153 -15.28 7.27 3.00
N GLN A 154 -14.32 6.44 3.42
CA GLN A 154 -14.00 6.18 4.84
C GLN A 154 -13.58 7.45 5.61
N TYR A 155 -13.14 8.51 4.92
CA TYR A 155 -12.69 9.78 5.53
C TYR A 155 -13.63 10.97 5.22
N GLY A 156 -14.86 10.71 4.76
CA GLY A 156 -15.82 11.78 4.45
C GLY A 156 -15.67 12.41 3.06
N SER A 157 -14.91 11.78 2.15
CA SER A 157 -14.83 12.08 0.69
C SER A 157 -15.01 13.56 0.31
N LYS A 158 -13.97 14.38 0.50
CA LYS A 158 -13.98 15.81 0.13
C LYS A 158 -13.62 16.05 -1.34
N CYS A 159 -12.94 15.09 -1.98
CA CYS A 159 -12.48 15.22 -3.35
C CYS A 159 -13.26 14.29 -4.29
N TRP A 160 -13.77 14.83 -5.39
CA TRP A 160 -14.49 14.07 -6.42
C TRP A 160 -13.55 13.28 -7.36
N ASN A 161 -12.23 13.43 -7.23
CA ASN A 161 -11.29 12.72 -8.08
C ASN A 161 -11.07 11.26 -7.60
N HIS A 162 -11.79 10.33 -8.21
CA HIS A 162 -11.68 8.89 -7.93
C HIS A 162 -10.78 8.14 -8.93
N VAL A 163 -9.99 8.83 -9.77
CA VAL A 163 -9.07 8.12 -10.67
C VAL A 163 -8.01 7.36 -9.87
N LYS A 164 -7.64 6.19 -10.38
CA LYS A 164 -6.61 5.33 -9.80
C LYS A 164 -5.53 5.09 -10.84
N ALA A 165 -4.31 5.53 -10.56
CA ALA A 165 -3.14 5.25 -11.40
C ALA A 165 -2.48 3.98 -10.90
N LYS A 166 -2.06 3.06 -11.78
CA LYS A 166 -1.31 1.87 -11.34
C LYS A 166 0.13 2.28 -11.03
N ASN A 167 0.64 1.91 -9.85
CA ASN A 167 2.01 2.26 -9.45
C ASN A 167 3.04 1.80 -10.48
N GLU A 168 2.86 0.58 -10.98
CA GLU A 168 3.75 -0.02 -11.98
C GLU A 168 3.79 0.79 -13.28
N VAL A 169 2.63 1.24 -13.79
CA VAL A 169 2.57 2.07 -15.00
C VAL A 169 3.28 3.40 -14.75
N VAL A 170 3.05 4.02 -13.61
CA VAL A 170 3.71 5.29 -13.26
C VAL A 170 5.22 5.13 -13.24
N VAL A 171 5.73 4.09 -12.59
CA VAL A 171 7.17 3.82 -12.50
C VAL A 171 7.76 3.49 -13.88
N ASN A 172 7.08 2.69 -14.69
CA ASN A 172 7.57 2.27 -16.00
C ASN A 172 7.57 3.38 -17.04
N GLU A 173 6.74 4.40 -16.89
CA GLU A 173 6.69 5.54 -17.80
C GLU A 173 7.63 6.67 -17.36
N VAL A 174 7.62 6.99 -16.06
CA VAL A 174 8.34 8.16 -15.55
C VAL A 174 9.83 7.89 -15.37
N ILE A 175 10.21 6.71 -14.86
CA ILE A 175 11.62 6.42 -14.56
C ILE A 175 12.49 6.38 -15.82
N PRO A 176 12.10 5.72 -16.94
CA PRO A 176 12.93 5.76 -18.16
C PRO A 176 13.09 7.17 -18.74
N TRP A 177 12.09 8.03 -18.61
CA TRP A 177 12.24 9.43 -18.97
C TRP A 177 13.21 10.16 -18.04
N LEU A 178 13.13 9.92 -16.73
CA LEU A 178 14.07 10.52 -15.79
C LEU A 178 15.50 10.05 -16.07
N THR A 179 15.73 8.76 -16.31
CA THR A 179 17.08 8.25 -16.61
C THR A 179 17.62 8.78 -17.93
N SER A 180 16.76 9.05 -18.94
CA SER A 180 17.21 9.73 -20.16
C SER A 180 17.71 11.14 -19.89
N LEU A 181 17.00 11.92 -19.06
CA LEU A 181 17.44 13.25 -18.65
C LEU A 181 18.77 13.21 -17.87
N ILE A 182 18.94 12.21 -17.00
CA ILE A 182 20.19 12.04 -16.25
C ILE A 182 21.35 11.72 -17.20
N ARG A 183 21.12 10.90 -18.24
CA ARG A 183 22.16 10.54 -19.22
C ARG A 183 22.61 11.71 -20.10
N GLU A 184 21.71 12.66 -20.36
CA GLU A 184 22.03 13.89 -21.08
C GLU A 184 22.96 14.82 -20.26
N ASN A 185 23.16 14.54 -18.98
CA ASN A 185 24.04 15.28 -18.08
C ASN A 185 25.14 14.36 -17.49
N PRO A 186 26.32 14.25 -18.14
CA PRO A 186 27.39 13.34 -17.72
C PRO A 186 27.92 13.60 -16.31
N GLU A 187 27.95 14.86 -15.87
CA GLU A 187 28.39 15.24 -14.52
C GLU A 187 27.45 14.66 -13.47
N PHE A 188 26.14 14.83 -13.66
CA PHE A 188 25.13 14.28 -12.75
C PHE A 188 25.00 12.75 -12.86
N LEU A 189 25.24 12.15 -14.03
CA LEU A 189 25.16 10.71 -14.23
C LEU A 189 26.09 9.93 -13.28
N GLN A 190 27.31 10.41 -13.04
CA GLN A 190 28.25 9.74 -12.15
C GLN A 190 27.79 9.77 -10.69
N GLU A 191 27.20 10.89 -10.26
CA GLU A 191 26.61 11.02 -8.93
C GLU A 191 25.39 10.10 -8.78
N ALA A 192 24.53 10.04 -9.81
CA ALA A 192 23.38 9.14 -9.81
C ALA A 192 23.79 7.66 -9.75
N ILE A 193 24.82 7.24 -10.49
CA ILE A 193 25.38 5.89 -10.42
C ILE A 193 25.91 5.59 -9.01
N SER A 194 26.64 6.54 -8.43
CA SER A 194 27.19 6.42 -7.07
C SER A 194 26.08 6.29 -6.03
N ALA A 195 25.03 7.10 -6.13
CA ALA A 195 23.85 7.03 -5.27
C ALA A 195 23.11 5.69 -5.40
N CYS A 196 22.93 5.19 -6.63
CA CYS A 196 22.37 3.84 -6.85
C CYS A 196 23.23 2.76 -6.20
N TRP A 197 24.56 2.85 -6.36
CA TRP A 197 25.48 1.86 -5.80
C TRP A 197 25.46 1.85 -4.27
N VAL A 198 25.44 3.02 -3.62
CA VAL A 198 25.33 3.14 -2.15
C VAL A 198 24.03 2.49 -1.65
N GLU A 199 22.91 2.71 -2.33
CA GLU A 199 21.64 2.09 -1.96
C GLU A 199 21.65 0.57 -2.18
N TYR A 200 22.24 0.09 -3.28
CA TYR A 200 22.44 -1.35 -3.48
C TYR A 200 23.30 -1.97 -2.37
N GLN A 201 24.41 -1.32 -1.99
CA GLN A 201 25.27 -1.77 -0.89
C GLN A 201 24.51 -1.82 0.43
N ARG A 202 23.72 -0.79 0.76
CA ARG A 202 22.87 -0.79 1.96
C ARG A 202 21.88 -1.94 1.96
N GLU A 203 21.26 -2.24 0.82
CA GLU A 203 20.39 -3.41 0.70
C GLU A 203 21.17 -4.72 0.86
N ILE A 204 22.42 -4.83 0.34
CA ILE A 204 23.29 -6.01 0.50
C ILE A 204 23.61 -6.20 1.99
N ASP A 205 24.10 -5.16 2.64
CA ASP A 205 24.50 -5.17 4.03
C ASP A 205 23.32 -5.45 4.97
N GLY A 206 22.16 -4.85 4.66
CA GLY A 206 20.91 -5.10 5.37
C GLY A 206 20.49 -6.56 5.32
N LEU A 207 20.50 -7.18 4.13
CA LEU A 207 20.21 -8.61 4.00
C LEU A 207 21.29 -9.48 4.67
N GLY A 208 22.57 -9.09 4.58
CA GLY A 208 23.65 -9.79 5.27
C GLY A 208 23.48 -9.79 6.79
N ALA A 209 23.07 -8.65 7.36
CA ALA A 209 22.77 -8.51 8.78
C ALA A 209 21.53 -9.34 9.18
N GLU A 210 20.48 -9.34 8.36
CA GLU A 210 19.28 -10.15 8.58
C GLU A 210 19.57 -11.65 8.50
N ALA A 211 20.32 -12.09 7.49
CA ALA A 211 20.76 -13.48 7.34
C ALA A 211 21.61 -13.95 8.53
N LYS A 212 22.50 -13.09 9.04
CA LYS A 212 23.27 -13.35 10.27
C LYS A 212 22.35 -13.47 11.48
N LYS A 213 21.35 -12.59 11.63
CA LYS A 213 20.38 -12.65 12.73
C LYS A 213 19.57 -13.94 12.71
N ILE A 214 19.09 -14.35 11.54
CA ILE A 214 18.29 -15.55 11.37
C ILE A 214 19.13 -16.80 11.60
N SER A 215 20.37 -16.83 11.11
CA SER A 215 21.29 -17.94 11.42
C SER A 215 21.59 -18.05 12.92
N LYS A 216 21.71 -16.94 13.65
CA LYS A 216 21.82 -16.95 15.13
C LYS A 216 20.55 -17.50 15.80
N GLN A 217 19.37 -17.15 15.30
CA GLN A 217 18.09 -17.67 15.83
C GLN A 217 17.96 -19.17 15.58
N MET A 218 18.29 -19.65 14.38
CA MET A 218 18.33 -21.08 14.07
C MET A 218 19.25 -21.84 15.02
N ALA A 219 20.48 -21.34 15.23
CA ALA A 219 21.43 -21.95 16.16
C ALA A 219 20.97 -21.89 17.64
N SER A 220 20.05 -20.98 18.00
CA SER A 220 19.42 -20.95 19.32
C SER A 220 18.36 -22.03 19.45
N LEU A 221 17.46 -22.14 18.46
CA LEU A 221 16.41 -23.15 18.43
C LEU A 221 16.98 -24.58 18.35
N GLU A 222 18.09 -24.78 17.61
CA GLU A 222 18.78 -26.08 17.56
C GLU A 222 19.36 -26.48 18.93
N ARG A 223 19.91 -25.51 19.68
CA ARG A 223 20.37 -25.74 21.05
C ARG A 223 19.21 -26.05 21.99
N GLU A 224 18.11 -25.32 21.87
CA GLU A 224 16.88 -25.57 22.65
C GLU A 224 16.31 -26.95 22.37
N LEU A 225 16.24 -27.36 21.11
CA LEU A 225 15.81 -28.69 20.70
C LEU A 225 16.69 -29.79 21.31
N LYS A 226 18.02 -29.58 21.32
CA LYS A 226 18.97 -30.52 21.94
C LYS A 226 18.74 -30.63 23.44
N ASN A 227 18.50 -29.51 24.12
CA ASN A 227 18.22 -29.47 25.55
C ASN A 227 16.87 -30.14 25.89
N LEU A 228 15.82 -29.87 25.12
CA LEU A 228 14.50 -30.52 25.27
C LEU A 228 14.61 -32.04 25.07
N THR A 229 15.35 -32.47 24.06
CA THR A 229 15.61 -33.90 23.82
C THR A 229 16.36 -34.53 24.99
N GLN A 230 17.33 -33.83 25.59
CA GLN A 230 18.03 -34.31 26.78
C GLN A 230 17.11 -34.34 28.01
N ALA A 231 16.24 -33.34 28.19
CA ALA A 231 15.27 -33.30 29.26
C ALA A 231 14.26 -34.46 29.17
N ILE A 232 13.79 -34.80 27.96
CA ILE A 232 12.92 -35.95 27.71
C ILE A 232 13.62 -37.26 28.10
N ARG A 233 14.93 -37.40 27.83
CA ARG A 233 15.70 -38.59 28.24
C ARG A 233 15.84 -38.74 29.74
N LEU A 234 15.87 -37.62 30.48
CA LEU A 234 16.04 -37.59 31.94
C LEU A 234 14.70 -37.56 32.69
N ALA A 235 13.59 -37.30 32.00
CA ALA A 235 12.29 -37.21 32.63
C ALA A 235 11.85 -38.58 33.14
N ASP A 236 11.61 -38.67 34.44
CA ASP A 236 11.14 -39.87 35.11
C ASP A 236 9.74 -40.26 34.60
N THR A 237 9.44 -41.55 34.51
CA THR A 237 8.23 -42.11 33.85
C THR A 237 6.89 -41.77 34.52
N SER A 238 6.90 -40.90 35.54
CA SER A 238 5.72 -40.44 36.30
C SER A 238 4.74 -39.55 35.49
N GLY A 239 4.91 -39.42 34.18
CA GLY A 239 3.86 -39.19 33.19
C GLY A 239 3.31 -37.76 33.05
N LYS A 240 3.55 -36.86 34.01
CA LYS A 240 2.93 -35.52 33.99
C LYS A 240 3.68 -34.46 33.17
N SER A 241 5.00 -34.57 32.98
CA SER A 241 5.80 -33.57 32.26
C SER A 241 6.11 -33.93 30.80
N LEU A 242 5.98 -35.20 30.43
CA LEU A 242 6.33 -35.69 29.10
C LEU A 242 5.49 -35.05 27.96
N PRO A 243 4.14 -34.92 28.08
CA PRO A 243 3.35 -34.29 27.02
C PRO A 243 3.77 -32.84 26.76
N THR A 244 4.03 -32.06 27.81
CA THR A 244 4.45 -30.66 27.69
C THR A 244 5.82 -30.52 27.01
N LEU A 245 6.75 -31.46 27.26
CA LEU A 245 8.06 -31.46 26.59
C LEU A 245 7.94 -31.85 25.11
N LEU A 246 7.05 -32.77 24.77
CA LEU A 246 6.77 -33.15 23.38
C LEU A 246 6.14 -31.99 22.60
N ASP A 247 5.15 -31.30 23.19
CA ASP A 247 4.55 -30.10 22.60
C ASP A 247 5.61 -29.00 22.35
N ALA A 248 6.53 -28.80 23.32
CA ALA A 248 7.61 -27.83 23.17
C ALA A 248 8.59 -28.22 22.05
N VAL A 249 8.90 -29.50 21.90
CA VAL A 249 9.71 -30.01 20.78
C VAL A 249 9.03 -29.74 19.44
N GLU A 250 7.74 -30.06 19.31
CA GLU A 250 6.99 -29.84 18.07
C GLU A 250 6.95 -28.35 17.70
N VAL A 251 6.65 -27.46 18.65
CA VAL A 251 6.65 -26.01 18.43
C VAL A 251 8.03 -25.51 17.98
N THR A 252 9.09 -25.97 18.63
CA THR A 252 10.48 -25.57 18.31
C THR A 252 10.89 -26.07 16.92
N GLN A 253 10.52 -27.30 16.56
CA GLN A 253 10.78 -27.88 15.24
C GLN A 253 10.05 -27.12 14.14
N ASN A 254 8.78 -26.78 14.33
CA ASN A 254 8.00 -25.99 13.39
C ASN A 254 8.63 -24.60 13.17
N GLN A 255 9.02 -23.92 14.24
CA GLN A 255 9.72 -22.63 14.14
C GLN A 255 11.06 -22.74 13.40
N LEU A 256 11.83 -23.80 13.64
CA LEU A 256 13.10 -24.02 12.94
C LEU A 256 12.88 -24.32 11.44
N SER A 257 11.85 -25.10 11.12
CA SER A 257 11.44 -25.40 9.73
C SER A 257 11.02 -24.13 8.98
N ASP A 258 10.22 -23.27 9.63
CA ASP A 258 9.80 -21.99 9.07
C ASP A 258 11.01 -21.08 8.78
N LEU A 259 11.98 -21.01 9.71
CA LEU A 259 13.19 -20.22 9.51
C LEU A 259 14.11 -20.78 8.42
N LYS A 260 14.18 -22.12 8.27
CA LYS A 260 14.96 -22.77 7.20
C LYS A 260 14.36 -22.45 5.83
N THR A 261 13.05 -22.65 5.69
CA THR A 261 12.30 -22.33 4.46
C THR A 261 12.49 -20.86 4.09
N TRP A 262 12.30 -19.96 5.07
CA TRP A 262 12.53 -18.52 4.87
C TRP A 262 13.97 -18.23 4.42
N LYS A 263 14.97 -18.87 5.04
CA LYS A 263 16.39 -18.67 4.71
C LYS A 263 16.70 -19.13 3.29
N GLU A 264 16.18 -20.27 2.86
CA GLU A 264 16.36 -20.78 1.49
C GLU A 264 15.74 -19.83 0.46
N GLU A 265 14.49 -19.41 0.68
CA GLU A 265 13.79 -18.46 -0.18
C GLU A 265 14.55 -17.12 -0.29
N ASN A 266 15.03 -16.59 0.84
CA ASN A 266 15.76 -15.30 0.84
C ASN A 266 17.20 -15.44 0.35
N THR A 267 17.86 -16.59 0.54
CA THR A 267 19.19 -16.84 -0.01
C THR A 267 19.15 -16.90 -1.53
N LEU A 268 18.10 -17.49 -2.11
CA LEU A 268 17.87 -17.45 -3.56
C LEU A 268 17.71 -16.01 -4.05
N VAL A 269 16.95 -15.17 -3.34
CA VAL A 269 16.79 -13.74 -3.66
C VAL A 269 18.12 -12.98 -3.56
N VAL A 270 18.95 -13.26 -2.55
CA VAL A 270 20.29 -12.66 -2.40
C VAL A 270 21.21 -13.10 -3.53
N SER A 271 21.19 -14.39 -3.91
CA SER A 271 22.05 -14.94 -4.95
C SER A 271 21.67 -14.48 -6.37
N GLN A 272 20.41 -14.10 -6.57
CA GLN A 272 19.89 -13.53 -7.83
C GLN A 272 20.17 -12.03 -7.99
N ARG A 273 20.96 -11.41 -7.09
CA ARG A 273 21.30 -10.00 -7.21
C ARG A 273 22.11 -9.73 -8.47
N ARG A 274 21.62 -8.79 -9.27
CA ARG A 274 22.11 -8.53 -10.63
C ARG A 274 23.42 -7.75 -10.70
N TYR A 275 23.78 -6.99 -9.66
CA TYR A 275 24.89 -6.04 -9.73
C TYR A 275 25.88 -6.24 -8.58
N ALA A 276 27.06 -6.76 -8.92
CA ALA A 276 28.14 -7.06 -7.96
C ALA A 276 29.17 -5.92 -7.79
N SER A 277 29.12 -4.90 -8.64
CA SER A 277 30.06 -3.78 -8.63
C SER A 277 29.41 -2.50 -9.13
N ILE A 278 30.02 -1.35 -8.81
CA ILE A 278 29.63 -0.06 -9.37
C ILE A 278 29.72 -0.05 -10.91
N GLY A 279 30.70 -0.76 -11.49
CA GLY A 279 30.81 -0.93 -12.93
C GLY A 279 29.61 -1.66 -13.55
N ALA A 280 29.08 -2.67 -12.85
CA ALA A 280 27.87 -3.36 -13.29
C ALA A 280 26.62 -2.46 -13.19
N VAL A 281 26.52 -1.62 -12.15
CA VAL A 281 25.46 -0.60 -12.04
C VAL A 281 25.58 0.40 -13.18
N SER A 282 26.78 0.92 -13.46
CA SER A 282 27.02 1.85 -14.57
C SER A 282 26.62 1.25 -15.93
N ALA A 283 27.02 0.00 -16.20
CA ALA A 283 26.72 -0.69 -17.45
C ALA A 283 25.22 -0.94 -17.64
N HIS A 284 24.46 -1.04 -16.55
CA HIS A 284 23.04 -1.36 -16.55
C HIS A 284 22.21 -0.30 -15.81
N PHE A 285 22.62 0.96 -15.90
CA PHE A 285 22.08 2.06 -15.09
C PHE A 285 20.54 2.13 -15.12
N ASP A 286 19.92 2.09 -16.30
CA ASP A 286 18.45 2.23 -16.41
C ASP A 286 17.71 1.12 -15.65
N ASN A 287 18.21 -0.12 -15.75
CA ASN A 287 17.61 -1.27 -15.08
C ASN A 287 17.84 -1.22 -13.56
N ALA A 288 19.06 -0.88 -13.13
CA ALA A 288 19.43 -0.72 -11.73
C ALA A 288 18.60 0.39 -11.06
N PHE A 289 18.48 1.54 -11.71
CA PHE A 289 17.71 2.68 -11.25
C PHE A 289 16.21 2.36 -11.17
N LEU A 290 15.65 1.71 -12.20
CA LEU A 290 14.25 1.27 -12.22
C LEU A 290 13.93 0.25 -11.13
N GLU A 291 14.85 -0.68 -10.87
CA GLU A 291 14.71 -1.68 -9.82
C GLU A 291 14.68 -1.03 -8.44
N LEU A 292 15.66 -0.17 -8.12
CA LEU A 292 15.69 0.58 -6.87
C LEU A 292 14.45 1.45 -6.68
N ALA A 293 13.96 2.11 -7.74
CA ALA A 293 12.71 2.88 -7.69
C ALA A 293 11.49 2.03 -7.28
N ARG A 294 11.50 0.72 -7.58
CA ARG A 294 10.42 -0.21 -7.22
C ARG A 294 10.62 -0.86 -5.85
N THR A 295 11.85 -1.05 -5.41
CA THR A 295 12.16 -1.87 -4.22
C THR A 295 12.54 -1.03 -3.01
N SER A 296 13.42 -0.04 -3.19
CA SER A 296 14.01 0.73 -2.09
C SER A 296 13.07 1.83 -1.60
N LEU A 297 12.93 1.90 -0.27
CA LEU A 297 12.20 2.97 0.40
C LEU A 297 13.05 4.24 0.56
N ASP A 298 14.36 4.09 0.61
CA ASP A 298 15.30 5.18 0.88
C ASP A 298 15.67 5.88 -0.43
N PHE A 299 15.81 5.12 -1.51
CA PHE A 299 15.92 5.67 -2.86
C PHE A 299 14.70 6.51 -3.27
N ALA A 300 13.54 6.29 -2.64
CA ALA A 300 12.36 7.13 -2.87
C ALA A 300 12.58 8.60 -2.45
N GLU A 301 13.50 8.89 -1.51
CA GLU A 301 13.86 10.26 -1.14
C GLU A 301 14.70 10.93 -2.24
N VAL A 302 15.63 10.20 -2.86
CA VAL A 302 16.38 10.67 -4.04
C VAL A 302 15.41 11.02 -5.16
N LEU A 303 14.44 10.15 -5.44
CA LEU A 303 13.41 10.42 -6.44
C LEU A 303 12.49 11.60 -6.09
N ARG A 304 12.30 11.92 -4.80
CA ARG A 304 11.53 13.10 -4.38
C ARG A 304 12.29 14.39 -4.58
N ASP A 305 13.60 14.39 -4.36
CA ASP A 305 14.45 15.55 -4.63
C ASP A 305 14.56 15.81 -6.13
N LEU A 306 14.72 14.74 -6.93
CA LEU A 306 14.78 14.85 -8.39
C LEU A 306 13.43 15.16 -9.04
N MET A 307 12.31 14.79 -8.42
CA MET A 307 10.97 15.06 -8.92
C MET A 307 10.11 15.69 -7.83
N PRO A 308 10.37 16.97 -7.48
CA PRO A 308 9.69 17.63 -6.35
C PRO A 308 8.19 17.80 -6.59
N THR A 309 7.76 17.87 -7.85
CA THR A 309 6.35 18.02 -8.22
C THR A 309 5.90 16.88 -9.12
N PHE A 310 4.83 16.20 -8.70
CA PHE A 310 4.13 15.23 -9.52
C PHE A 310 2.62 15.38 -9.33
N GLU A 311 1.95 16.01 -10.27
CA GLU A 311 0.50 16.16 -10.23
C GLU A 311 -0.19 15.04 -11.00
N ILE A 312 -1.18 14.40 -10.38
CA ILE A 312 -2.10 13.48 -11.04
C ILE A 312 -3.46 14.17 -11.20
N PHE A 313 -3.96 14.17 -12.43
CA PHE A 313 -5.21 14.85 -12.81
C PHE A 313 -6.15 13.95 -13.62
N PRO A 314 -7.47 14.09 -13.42
CA PRO A 314 -8.45 13.36 -14.20
C PRO A 314 -8.57 13.98 -15.60
N VAL A 315 -8.57 13.12 -16.61
CA VAL A 315 -8.84 13.50 -18.01
C VAL A 315 -9.99 12.70 -18.59
N LYS A 316 -10.78 13.33 -19.47
CA LYS A 316 -11.82 12.67 -20.26
C LYS A 316 -11.28 12.41 -21.66
N ALA A 317 -11.35 11.16 -22.12
CA ALA A 317 -11.00 10.84 -23.50
C ALA A 317 -12.02 11.43 -24.48
N LEU A 318 -11.58 11.89 -25.65
CA LEU A 318 -12.48 12.41 -26.68
C LEU A 318 -13.37 11.31 -27.31
N ASP A 319 -12.94 10.06 -27.21
CA ASP A 319 -13.62 8.89 -27.76
C ASP A 319 -14.63 8.25 -26.81
N SER A 320 -14.71 8.66 -25.54
CA SER A 320 -15.53 7.97 -24.55
C SER A 320 -15.82 8.84 -23.33
N ASN A 321 -16.90 8.52 -22.60
CA ASN A 321 -17.17 9.17 -21.31
C ASN A 321 -16.30 8.64 -20.14
N GLN A 322 -15.19 7.96 -20.46
CA GLN A 322 -14.30 7.41 -19.45
C GLN A 322 -13.35 8.49 -18.92
N VAL A 323 -13.24 8.56 -17.59
CA VAL A 323 -12.26 9.40 -16.91
C VAL A 323 -11.04 8.55 -16.56
N ARG A 324 -9.85 9.02 -16.94
CA ARG A 324 -8.57 8.33 -16.79
C ARG A 324 -7.56 9.22 -16.05
N PRO A 325 -6.58 8.65 -15.33
CA PRO A 325 -5.51 9.42 -14.69
C PRO A 325 -4.45 9.85 -15.71
N MET A 326 -4.09 11.13 -15.74
CA MET A 326 -2.88 11.61 -16.42
C MET A 326 -1.95 12.20 -15.36
N GLY A 327 -0.64 12.11 -15.61
CA GLY A 327 0.39 12.65 -14.73
C GLY A 327 1.13 13.80 -15.40
N GLU A 328 1.50 14.82 -14.65
CA GLU A 328 2.51 15.82 -15.05
C GLU A 328 3.60 15.84 -13.98
N VAL A 329 4.84 15.60 -14.41
CA VAL A 329 6.01 15.55 -13.54
C VAL A 329 6.91 16.70 -13.90
N VAL A 330 7.43 17.38 -12.87
CA VAL A 330 8.55 18.30 -12.99
C VAL A 330 9.77 17.62 -12.38
N ALA A 331 10.75 17.32 -13.23
CA ALA A 331 12.06 16.86 -12.80
C ALA A 331 12.99 18.07 -12.64
N SER A 332 13.80 18.06 -11.60
CA SER A 332 14.79 19.10 -11.29
C SER A 332 16.16 18.44 -11.24
N ILE A 333 16.90 18.51 -12.34
CA ILE A 333 18.18 17.82 -12.50
C ILE A 333 19.32 18.76 -12.12
N PRO A 334 20.19 18.38 -11.16
CA PRO A 334 21.39 19.15 -10.86
C PRO A 334 22.29 19.29 -12.08
N CYS A 335 22.86 20.47 -12.30
CA CYS A 335 23.75 20.76 -13.42
C CYS A 335 24.86 21.76 -13.05
N GLY A 336 25.87 21.86 -13.91
CA GLY A 336 27.05 22.68 -13.70
C GLY A 336 28.13 21.96 -12.88
N PRO A 337 29.35 22.53 -12.85
CA PRO A 337 30.54 21.84 -12.33
C PRO A 337 30.43 21.45 -10.84
N ASP A 338 29.67 22.22 -10.05
CA ASP A 338 29.45 21.98 -8.62
C ASP A 338 28.07 21.38 -8.31
N LEU A 339 27.26 21.05 -9.33
CA LEU A 339 25.88 20.55 -9.20
C LEU A 339 24.96 21.46 -8.35
N SER A 340 25.29 22.75 -8.25
CA SER A 340 24.56 23.74 -7.46
C SER A 340 23.35 24.30 -8.20
N ASP A 341 23.43 24.37 -9.53
CA ASP A 341 22.33 24.78 -10.39
C ASP A 341 21.38 23.61 -10.66
N ARG A 342 20.13 23.93 -11.00
CA ARG A 342 19.09 22.94 -11.29
C ARG A 342 18.37 23.31 -12.59
N GLN A 343 18.32 22.37 -13.51
CA GLN A 343 17.53 22.47 -14.73
C GLN A 343 16.19 21.76 -14.55
N GLU A 344 15.10 22.50 -14.79
CA GLU A 344 13.75 21.96 -14.69
C GLU A 344 13.26 21.39 -16.04
N PHE A 345 12.70 20.19 -16.00
CA PHE A 345 12.08 19.52 -17.13
C PHE A 345 10.65 19.13 -16.77
N ARG A 346 9.71 19.44 -17.66
CA ARG A 346 8.28 19.09 -17.48
C ARG A 346 7.84 18.09 -18.53
N LYS A 347 7.19 17.00 -18.11
CA LYS A 347 6.59 16.03 -19.04
C LYS A 347 5.25 15.51 -18.53
N ARG A 348 4.34 15.27 -19.49
CA ARG A 348 3.05 14.64 -19.25
C ARG A 348 3.09 13.16 -19.60
N PHE A 349 2.43 12.35 -18.80
CA PHE A 349 2.39 10.90 -18.91
C PHE A 349 0.97 10.36 -18.91
N TYR A 350 0.71 9.40 -19.81
CA TYR A 350 -0.50 8.60 -19.77
C TYR A 350 -0.34 7.51 -18.71
N LEU A 351 -0.99 7.67 -17.55
CA LEU A 351 -0.90 6.70 -16.45
C LEU A 351 -1.87 5.51 -16.63
N PHE A 352 -2.16 5.19 -17.90
CA PHE A 352 -3.06 4.14 -18.37
C PHE A 352 -2.72 3.81 -19.83
N GLN A 353 -3.08 2.60 -20.28
CA GLN A 353 -2.98 2.25 -21.70
C GLN A 353 -4.08 2.98 -22.49
N PRO A 354 -3.73 3.86 -23.46
CA PRO A 354 -4.72 4.51 -24.32
C PRO A 354 -5.49 3.48 -25.16
N SER A 355 -6.70 3.83 -25.61
CA SER A 355 -7.45 2.98 -26.54
C SER A 355 -6.70 2.86 -27.88
N LYS A 356 -6.91 1.76 -28.61
CA LYS A 356 -6.25 1.56 -29.91
C LYS A 356 -6.50 2.72 -30.89
N PRO A 357 -7.71 3.32 -30.99
CA PRO A 357 -7.91 4.52 -31.82
C PRO A 357 -6.99 5.69 -31.45
N ILE A 358 -6.71 5.89 -30.16
CA ILE A 358 -5.83 6.96 -29.68
C ILE A 358 -4.36 6.66 -30.01
N GLN A 359 -3.94 5.39 -29.88
CA GLN A 359 -2.57 4.97 -30.23
C GLN A 359 -2.23 5.17 -31.71
N LEU A 360 -3.24 5.17 -32.59
CA LEU A 360 -3.07 5.28 -34.05
C LEU A 360 -3.15 6.72 -34.57
N LEU A 361 -3.32 7.73 -33.71
CA LEU A 361 -3.59 9.09 -34.16
C LEU A 361 -2.45 9.68 -34.98
N ASP A 362 -1.20 9.49 -34.55
CA ASP A 362 -0.03 10.04 -35.24
C ASP A 362 0.14 9.39 -36.61
N SER A 363 0.12 8.05 -36.70
CA SER A 363 0.21 7.33 -37.97
C SER A 363 -0.92 7.68 -38.95
N ILE A 364 -2.15 7.84 -38.44
CA ILE A 364 -3.29 8.23 -39.30
C ILE A 364 -3.17 9.70 -39.73
N LYS A 365 -2.65 10.58 -38.88
CA LYS A 365 -2.41 11.99 -39.22
C LYS A 365 -1.34 12.10 -40.31
N GLU A 366 -0.23 11.39 -40.17
CA GLU A 366 0.85 11.30 -41.16
C GLU A 366 0.33 10.77 -42.50
N MET A 367 -0.35 9.62 -42.52
CA MET A 367 -0.91 9.06 -43.75
C MET A 367 -1.89 10.02 -44.46
N ARG A 368 -2.67 10.81 -43.70
CA ARG A 368 -3.58 11.80 -44.29
C ARG A 368 -2.88 13.03 -44.83
N MET A 369 -1.70 13.36 -44.31
CA MET A 369 -0.85 14.41 -44.86
C MET A 369 -0.16 13.95 -46.13
N GLU A 370 0.36 12.72 -46.16
CA GLU A 370 1.02 12.12 -47.32
C GLU A 370 0.04 11.77 -48.45
N HIS A 371 -1.16 11.33 -48.09
CA HIS A 371 -2.18 10.88 -49.03
C HIS A 371 -3.56 11.49 -48.75
N PRO A 372 -3.78 12.77 -49.10
CA PRO A 372 -5.03 13.48 -48.81
C PRO A 372 -6.28 12.82 -49.40
N ASP A 373 -6.14 12.16 -50.55
CA ASP A 373 -7.24 11.54 -51.32
C ASP A 373 -7.55 10.09 -50.91
N TRP A 374 -6.79 9.51 -49.98
CA TRP A 374 -7.03 8.13 -49.57
C TRP A 374 -8.38 7.97 -48.87
N SER A 375 -9.16 7.00 -49.35
CA SER A 375 -10.37 6.54 -48.69
C SER A 375 -10.04 5.90 -47.34
N ARG A 376 -11.03 5.87 -46.43
CA ARG A 376 -10.91 5.20 -45.13
C ARG A 376 -10.50 3.72 -45.25
N CYS A 377 -10.90 3.04 -46.32
CA CYS A 377 -10.54 1.66 -46.59
C CYS A 377 -9.06 1.50 -46.99
N GLN A 378 -8.47 2.48 -47.68
CA GLN A 378 -7.05 2.48 -48.02
C GLN A 378 -6.19 2.72 -46.78
N ILE A 379 -6.54 3.72 -45.97
CA ILE A 379 -5.87 3.99 -44.68
C ILE A 379 -5.97 2.75 -43.77
N MET A 380 -7.15 2.11 -43.71
CA MET A 380 -7.34 0.87 -42.96
C MET A 380 -6.39 -0.26 -43.41
N LYS A 381 -6.27 -0.49 -44.72
CA LYS A 381 -5.36 -1.50 -45.27
C LYS A 381 -3.90 -1.18 -44.97
N ALA A 382 -3.51 0.10 -45.04
CA ALA A 382 -2.15 0.55 -44.77
C ALA A 382 -1.75 0.42 -43.29
N VAL A 383 -2.65 0.81 -42.37
CA VAL A 383 -2.42 0.70 -40.91
C VAL A 383 -2.51 -0.75 -40.40
N GLY A 384 -3.18 -1.63 -41.15
CA GLY A 384 -3.39 -3.03 -40.74
C GLY A 384 -4.40 -3.18 -39.61
N GLU A 385 -5.40 -2.30 -39.53
CA GLU A 385 -6.36 -2.23 -38.42
C GLU A 385 -7.81 -2.30 -38.88
N ARG A 386 -8.76 -2.45 -37.94
CA ARG A 386 -10.19 -2.51 -38.29
C ARG A 386 -10.71 -1.15 -38.77
N LYS A 387 -11.61 -1.15 -39.76
CA LYS A 387 -12.27 0.06 -40.31
C LYS A 387 -12.85 0.97 -39.22
N SER A 388 -13.54 0.39 -38.25
CA SER A 388 -14.18 1.14 -37.14
C SER A 388 -13.16 1.82 -36.22
N THR A 389 -11.98 1.22 -36.01
CA THR A 389 -10.88 1.84 -35.25
C THR A 389 -10.37 3.07 -35.97
N VAL A 390 -10.11 2.96 -37.28
CA VAL A 390 -9.63 4.07 -38.12
C VAL A 390 -10.66 5.19 -38.21
N GLU A 391 -11.94 4.86 -38.39
CA GLU A 391 -13.04 5.82 -38.36
C GLU A 391 -13.09 6.58 -37.03
N ARG A 392 -12.88 5.87 -35.90
CA ARG A 392 -12.85 6.49 -34.59
C ARG A 392 -11.64 7.41 -34.41
N SER A 393 -10.46 7.01 -34.86
CA SER A 393 -9.25 7.86 -34.85
C SER A 393 -9.43 9.13 -35.67
N ILE A 394 -9.98 9.01 -36.88
CA ILE A 394 -10.29 10.17 -37.74
C ILE A 394 -11.30 11.10 -37.06
N PHE A 395 -12.33 10.55 -36.41
CA PHE A 395 -13.26 11.34 -35.63
C PHE A 395 -12.57 12.10 -34.50
N ILE A 396 -11.66 11.44 -33.75
CA ILE A 396 -10.88 12.08 -32.68
C ILE A 396 -10.03 13.23 -33.23
N LEU A 397 -9.31 13.03 -34.36
CA LEU A 397 -8.51 14.08 -34.99
C LEU A 397 -9.35 15.32 -35.35
N LYS A 398 -10.55 15.10 -35.92
CA LYS A 398 -11.48 16.21 -36.23
C LYS A 398 -11.95 16.95 -34.98
N VAL A 399 -12.20 16.24 -33.88
CA VAL A 399 -12.57 16.87 -32.60
C VAL A 399 -11.39 17.64 -32.02
N MET A 400 -10.17 17.10 -32.09
CA MET A 400 -8.95 17.78 -31.65
C MET A 400 -8.72 19.07 -32.42
N GLU A 401 -8.85 19.04 -33.75
CA GLU A 401 -8.73 20.22 -34.62
C GLU A 401 -9.80 21.26 -34.29
N LYS A 402 -11.07 20.84 -34.19
CA LYS A 402 -12.19 21.72 -33.85
C LYS A 402 -12.03 22.40 -32.49
N GLU A 403 -11.44 21.71 -31.51
CA GLU A 403 -11.28 22.20 -30.14
C GLU A 403 -9.89 22.81 -29.86
N GLY A 404 -8.99 22.84 -30.86
CA GLY A 404 -7.62 23.33 -30.68
C GLY A 404 -6.79 22.52 -29.68
N LEU A 405 -7.07 21.21 -29.56
CA LEU A 405 -6.40 20.33 -28.60
C LEU A 405 -5.16 19.68 -29.23
N SER A 406 -4.03 19.75 -28.53
CA SER A 406 -2.80 19.03 -28.90
C SER A 406 -2.81 17.56 -28.49
N VAL A 407 -3.67 17.17 -27.55
CA VAL A 407 -3.79 15.79 -27.03
C VAL A 407 -5.24 15.31 -27.07
N PRO A 408 -5.50 14.00 -27.24
CA PRO A 408 -6.85 13.44 -27.41
C PRO A 408 -7.64 13.31 -26.09
N PHE A 409 -7.33 14.18 -25.14
CA PHE A 409 -7.85 14.16 -23.77
C PHE A 409 -8.16 15.57 -23.29
N ARG A 410 -9.30 15.72 -22.61
CA ARG A 410 -9.67 16.98 -21.95
C ARG A 410 -9.40 16.89 -20.45
N ARG A 411 -8.60 17.82 -19.91
CA ARG A 411 -8.42 17.95 -18.46
C ARG A 411 -9.74 18.32 -17.79
N LEU A 412 -10.08 17.63 -16.70
CA LEU A 412 -11.28 17.91 -15.92
C LEU A 412 -10.91 18.68 -14.65
N HIS A 413 -11.44 19.89 -14.52
CA HIS A 413 -11.29 20.71 -13.31
C HIS A 413 -12.50 20.56 -12.37
N CYS A 414 -13.65 20.14 -12.91
CA CYS A 414 -14.89 19.94 -12.18
C CYS A 414 -15.40 18.50 -12.36
N LYS A 415 -16.23 18.04 -11.41
CA LYS A 415 -16.87 16.73 -11.49
C LYS A 415 -17.74 16.65 -12.76
N PRO A 416 -17.52 15.68 -13.65
CA PRO A 416 -18.38 15.52 -14.83
C PRO A 416 -19.76 14.97 -14.42
N GLU A 417 -20.83 15.46 -15.04
CA GLU A 417 -22.21 15.00 -14.78
C GLU A 417 -22.39 13.50 -15.04
N LYS A 418 -21.72 12.98 -16.07
CA LYS A 418 -21.82 11.58 -16.51
C LYS A 418 -20.44 10.94 -16.65
N ALA A 419 -19.92 10.39 -15.56
CA ALA A 419 -18.76 9.50 -15.59
C ALA A 419 -19.16 8.11 -15.07
N SER A 420 -19.12 7.12 -15.96
CA SER A 420 -19.60 5.75 -15.72
C SER A 420 -19.00 5.06 -14.49
N ARG A 421 -17.78 5.45 -14.10
CA ARG A 421 -17.09 4.90 -12.92
C ARG A 421 -17.39 5.66 -11.62
N LEU A 422 -17.58 6.98 -11.71
CA LEU A 422 -17.99 7.81 -10.56
C LEU A 422 -19.40 7.43 -10.12
N TYR A 423 -20.31 7.28 -11.08
CA TYR A 423 -21.68 6.92 -10.79
C TYR A 423 -21.75 5.55 -10.09
N ARG A 424 -21.02 4.52 -10.56
CA ARG A 424 -21.02 3.20 -9.92
C ARG A 424 -20.49 3.19 -8.49
N GLU A 425 -19.45 3.97 -8.19
CA GLU A 425 -18.97 4.09 -6.80
C GLU A 425 -19.98 4.82 -5.92
N GLU A 426 -20.64 5.85 -6.44
CA GLU A 426 -21.72 6.56 -5.75
C GLU A 426 -22.97 5.70 -5.60
N THR A 427 -23.37 4.91 -6.60
CA THR A 427 -24.50 3.99 -6.52
C THR A 427 -24.20 2.89 -5.51
N ARG A 428 -22.99 2.32 -5.52
CA ARG A 428 -22.57 1.33 -4.50
C ARG A 428 -22.51 1.94 -3.11
N ALA A 429 -22.01 3.17 -2.98
CA ALA A 429 -21.98 3.89 -1.70
C ALA A 429 -23.40 4.25 -1.23
N ALA A 430 -24.29 4.64 -2.14
CA ALA A 430 -25.68 4.97 -1.87
C ALA A 430 -26.53 3.72 -1.57
N GLU A 431 -26.32 2.60 -2.26
CA GLU A 431 -26.89 1.29 -1.95
C GLU A 431 -26.38 0.80 -0.59
N LYS A 432 -25.09 0.99 -0.30
CA LYS A 432 -24.54 0.69 1.02
C LYS A 432 -25.18 1.58 2.08
N ARG A 433 -25.39 2.88 1.81
CA ARG A 433 -26.12 3.81 2.69
C ARG A 433 -27.58 3.40 2.90
N LYS A 434 -28.31 3.06 1.83
CA LYS A 434 -29.72 2.59 1.85
C LYS A 434 -29.88 1.25 2.57
N ARG A 435 -28.87 0.37 2.54
CA ARG A 435 -28.86 -0.86 3.34
C ARG A 435 -28.55 -0.62 4.82
N THR A 436 -27.96 0.54 5.14
CA THR A 436 -27.58 0.92 6.52
C THR A 436 -28.50 1.98 7.15
N SER A 437 -29.46 2.52 6.38
CA SER A 437 -30.52 3.44 6.82
C SER A 437 -31.83 2.69 6.87
#